data_AF-A0AAE0MZ30-F1
#
_entry.id   AF-A0AAE0MZ30-F1
#
_cell.length_a   1.000
_cell.length_b   1.000
_cell.length_c   1.000
_cell.angle_alpha   90.00
_cell.angle_beta   90.00
_cell.angle_gamma   90.00
#
_symmetry.space_group_name_H-M   'P 1'
#
loop_
_entity.id
_entity.type
_entity.pdbx_description
1 polymer ?
#
loop_
_entity_poly.entity_id
_entity_poly.type
_entity_poly.pdbx_seq_one_letter_code
_entity_poly.pdbx_strand_id
1 'polypeptide(L)'
;GADESDPSRDENQAVNEEHRALRQQVARHLLVLNALTSLALGDGGDTAAYSDKFAEYLTPAERGLNSDRRSVYRHDRKLGSEYVAGLRDWQVQDCIVDLGPSDYYPDLLNIRVKLYRKAKEHAALVARSSHADLPMRPKRFADCHHYQDYLEAAVHDDQTQRNRLSNVLKRARLLVAAIKSAADAGSLDDPGLAALRVKIDALQSYYPDAYSALHGSPQDLFDAEAERWWDASGSQSSARPPPPESQTRYARRDRALVNFAVPSVTVLACIPAFMGWWLSTGPGELGRYDDAEFWQLVAGGAMQLLGLFTMLWPNVMAGGGGEPRRWTWILAAVSALSVVVSMLLYLLVSPGWSSLVSFLGSAAQVFILLQLVNRGRLL
;
A
#
# COMPACT_ATOMS: atom_id res chain seq x y z
N GLY A 1 -56.26 18.75 18.81
CA GLY A 1 -55.37 17.63 19.14
C GLY A 1 -54.01 18.23 19.41
N ALA A 2 -53.59 18.24 20.66
CA ALA A 2 -52.21 18.55 21.00
C ALA A 2 -51.41 17.30 20.61
N ASP A 3 -50.46 17.47 19.72
CA ASP A 3 -49.51 16.44 19.31
C ASP A 3 -48.59 16.20 20.52
N GLU A 4 -48.83 15.12 21.27
CA GLU A 4 -47.95 14.69 22.37
C GLU A 4 -46.63 14.26 21.74
N SER A 5 -45.68 15.20 21.66
CA SER A 5 -44.30 14.94 21.27
C SER A 5 -43.68 13.97 22.29
N ASP A 6 -43.46 12.74 21.86
CA ASP A 6 -42.82 11.69 22.65
C ASP A 6 -41.36 12.07 22.97
N PRO A 7 -41.00 12.35 24.24
CA PRO A 7 -39.65 12.80 24.61
C PRO A 7 -38.56 11.76 24.28
N SER A 8 -38.92 10.48 24.14
CA SER A 8 -37.97 9.44 23.73
C SER A 8 -37.50 9.59 22.27
N ARG A 9 -38.30 10.25 21.42
CA ARG A 9 -37.94 10.52 20.02
C ARG A 9 -36.88 11.61 19.92
N ASP A 10 -37.00 12.64 20.75
CA ASP A 10 -36.06 13.77 20.76
C ASP A 10 -34.69 13.36 21.32
N GLU A 11 -34.66 12.52 22.37
CA GLU A 11 -33.41 11.97 22.93
C GLU A 11 -32.67 11.09 21.92
N ASN A 12 -33.39 10.19 21.24
CA ASN A 12 -32.80 9.35 20.19
C ASN A 12 -32.29 10.17 18.99
N GLN A 13 -32.96 11.27 18.66
CA GLN A 13 -32.50 12.15 17.58
C GLN A 13 -31.20 12.87 17.96
N ALA A 14 -31.10 13.38 19.19
CA ALA A 14 -29.90 14.06 19.67
C ALA A 14 -28.67 13.13 19.67
N VAL A 15 -28.82 11.89 20.14
CA VAL A 15 -27.74 10.88 20.14
C VAL A 15 -27.30 10.55 18.71
N ASN A 16 -28.24 10.38 17.78
CA ASN A 16 -27.93 10.10 16.39
C ASN A 16 -27.20 11.26 15.70
N GLU A 17 -27.55 12.51 16.02
CA GLU A 17 -26.87 13.71 15.52
C GLU A 17 -25.44 13.80 16.06
N GLU A 18 -25.23 13.48 17.35
CA GLU A 18 -23.90 13.41 17.96
C GLU A 18 -23.03 12.33 17.30
N HIS A 19 -23.55 11.11 17.14
CA HIS A 19 -22.84 10.02 16.47
C HIS A 19 -22.46 10.37 15.04
N ARG A 20 -23.35 11.05 14.32
CA ARG A 20 -23.07 11.52 12.95
C ARG A 20 -21.96 12.57 12.95
N ALA A 21 -21.98 13.52 13.89
CA ALA A 21 -20.96 14.56 13.99
C ALA A 21 -19.56 13.98 14.27
N LEU A 22 -19.48 12.96 15.15
CA LEU A 22 -18.22 12.26 15.46
C LEU A 22 -17.67 11.51 14.24
N ARG A 23 -18.50 10.76 13.52
CA ARG A 23 -18.08 10.09 12.27
C ARG A 23 -17.64 11.08 11.20
N GLN A 24 -18.35 12.20 11.05
CA GLN A 24 -17.95 13.29 10.17
C GLN A 24 -16.58 13.88 10.56
N GLN A 25 -16.29 14.01 11.86
CA GLN A 25 -14.98 14.47 12.31
C GLN A 25 -13.85 13.51 11.91
N VAL A 26 -14.06 12.19 12.03
CA VAL A 26 -13.11 11.16 11.57
C VAL A 26 -12.90 11.26 10.06
N ALA A 27 -13.98 11.25 9.28
CA ALA A 27 -13.91 11.34 7.82
C ALA A 27 -13.19 12.62 7.36
N ARG A 28 -13.43 13.75 8.02
CA ARG A 28 -12.74 15.01 7.74
C ARG A 28 -11.22 14.89 7.88
N HIS A 29 -10.73 14.24 8.94
CA HIS A 29 -9.30 14.07 9.13
C HIS A 29 -8.67 13.12 8.10
N LEU A 30 -9.42 12.09 7.68
CA LEU A 30 -9.01 11.19 6.60
C LEU A 30 -8.88 11.91 5.25
N LEU A 31 -9.91 12.68 4.85
CA LEU A 31 -9.89 13.44 3.58
C LEU A 31 -8.72 14.43 3.52
N VAL A 32 -8.41 15.07 4.64
CA VAL A 32 -7.26 15.98 4.75
C VAL A 32 -5.94 15.21 4.60
N LEU A 33 -5.80 14.05 5.24
CA LEU A 33 -4.61 13.21 5.10
C LEU A 33 -4.46 12.69 3.67
N ASN A 34 -5.55 12.34 3.00
CA ASN A 34 -5.55 11.95 1.59
C ASN A 34 -5.05 13.11 0.70
N ALA A 35 -5.58 14.33 0.89
CA ALA A 35 -5.11 15.50 0.16
C ALA A 35 -3.61 15.79 0.42
N LEU A 36 -3.15 15.67 1.67
CA LEU A 36 -1.74 15.82 2.04
C LEU A 36 -0.86 14.74 1.39
N THR A 37 -1.37 13.51 1.27
CA THR A 37 -0.71 12.37 0.60
C THR A 37 -0.52 12.67 -0.87
N SER A 38 -1.57 13.11 -1.58
CA SER A 38 -1.48 13.51 -2.99
C SER A 38 -0.45 14.61 -3.20
N LEU A 39 -0.47 15.65 -2.35
CA LEU A 39 0.52 16.73 -2.40
C LEU A 39 1.95 16.23 -2.16
N ALA A 40 2.14 15.26 -1.27
CA ALA A 40 3.46 14.71 -1.00
C ALA A 40 3.98 13.89 -2.19
N LEU A 41 3.14 13.03 -2.77
CA LEU A 41 3.48 12.23 -3.94
C LEU A 41 3.84 13.12 -5.14
N GLY A 42 3.15 14.24 -5.33
CA GLY A 42 3.47 15.22 -6.37
C GLY A 42 4.74 16.04 -6.11
N ASP A 43 5.14 16.22 -4.85
CA ASP A 43 6.39 16.93 -4.48
C ASP A 43 7.63 16.00 -4.56
N GLY A 44 7.45 14.68 -4.53
CA GLY A 44 8.52 13.68 -4.41
C GLY A 44 9.36 13.41 -5.68
N GLY A 45 9.06 14.05 -6.81
CA GLY A 45 9.81 13.94 -8.07
C GLY A 45 9.71 12.57 -8.74
N ASP A 46 10.38 11.57 -8.17
CA ASP A 46 10.39 10.18 -8.64
C ASP A 46 9.05 9.46 -8.40
N THR A 47 8.19 10.05 -7.57
CA THR A 47 6.89 9.49 -7.19
C THR A 47 5.72 9.99 -8.06
N ALA A 48 5.99 10.71 -9.15
CA ALA A 48 4.94 11.25 -10.03
C ALA A 48 3.97 10.16 -10.54
N ALA A 49 4.50 9.00 -10.93
CA ALA A 49 3.67 7.86 -11.37
C ALA A 49 2.74 7.31 -10.26
N TYR A 50 3.12 7.45 -9.00
CA TYR A 50 2.26 7.08 -7.86
C TYR A 50 1.19 8.14 -7.59
N SER A 51 1.45 9.40 -7.92
CA SER A 51 0.46 10.47 -7.77
C SER A 51 -0.76 10.23 -8.67
N ASP A 52 -0.54 9.78 -9.91
CA ASP A 52 -1.63 9.50 -10.86
C ASP A 52 -2.49 8.34 -10.39
N LYS A 53 -1.85 7.25 -9.93
CA LYS A 53 -2.56 6.11 -9.32
C LYS A 53 -3.31 6.52 -8.06
N PHE A 54 -2.70 7.34 -7.21
CA PHE A 54 -3.35 7.80 -5.98
C PHE A 54 -4.58 8.68 -6.27
N ALA A 55 -4.55 9.45 -7.36
CA ALA A 55 -5.67 10.30 -7.76
C ALA A 55 -6.95 9.51 -8.09
N GLU A 56 -6.86 8.21 -8.41
CA GLU A 56 -8.01 7.32 -8.62
C GLU A 56 -8.80 7.08 -7.33
N TYR A 57 -8.14 7.13 -6.17
CA TYR A 57 -8.78 6.98 -4.85
C TYR A 57 -9.34 8.30 -4.31
N LEU A 58 -9.12 9.43 -5.00
CA LEU A 58 -9.57 10.74 -4.53
C LEU A 58 -10.96 11.07 -5.07
N THR A 59 -11.85 11.39 -4.14
CA THR A 59 -13.13 12.04 -4.42
C THR A 59 -12.90 13.37 -5.17
N PRO A 60 -13.89 13.84 -5.96
CA PRO A 60 -13.77 15.12 -6.65
C PRO A 60 -13.44 16.31 -5.74
N ALA A 61 -13.90 16.29 -4.48
CA ALA A 61 -13.62 17.36 -3.52
C ALA A 61 -12.19 17.29 -2.98
N GLU A 62 -11.63 16.11 -2.75
CA GLU A 62 -10.21 15.95 -2.41
C GLU A 62 -9.30 16.42 -3.55
N ARG A 63 -9.70 16.16 -4.80
CA ARG A 63 -9.01 16.72 -5.97
C ARG A 63 -9.13 18.25 -6.01
N GLY A 64 -10.29 18.80 -5.65
CA GLY A 64 -10.49 20.23 -5.50
C GLY A 64 -9.58 20.86 -4.44
N LEU A 65 -9.41 20.20 -3.29
CA LEU A 65 -8.48 20.61 -2.24
C LEU A 65 -7.04 20.71 -2.77
N ASN A 66 -6.64 19.81 -3.66
CA ASN A 66 -5.29 19.78 -4.22
C ASN A 66 -4.98 20.93 -5.19
N SER A 67 -6.00 21.56 -5.78
CA SER A 67 -5.82 22.64 -6.77
C SER A 67 -5.14 23.88 -6.19
N ASP A 68 -5.31 24.16 -4.90
CA ASP A 68 -4.59 25.23 -4.20
C ASP A 68 -3.67 24.65 -3.12
N ARG A 69 -2.42 24.35 -3.51
CA ARG A 69 -1.34 23.85 -2.63
C ARG A 69 -1.13 24.69 -1.37
N ARG A 70 -1.40 26.00 -1.42
CA ARG A 70 -1.22 26.90 -0.26
C ARG A 70 -2.43 26.81 0.68
N SER A 71 -3.62 26.56 0.14
CA SER A 71 -4.85 26.42 0.92
C SER A 71 -4.84 25.19 1.81
N VAL A 72 -4.34 24.04 1.35
CA VAL A 72 -4.44 22.78 2.12
C VAL A 72 -3.79 22.89 3.49
N TYR A 73 -2.70 23.65 3.60
CA TYR A 73 -2.00 23.85 4.88
C TYR A 73 -2.58 24.98 5.75
N ARG A 74 -3.40 25.90 5.19
CA ARG A 74 -3.94 27.07 5.91
C ARG A 74 -5.46 27.05 6.14
N HIS A 75 -6.23 26.53 5.18
CA HIS A 75 -7.69 26.62 5.09
C HIS A 75 -8.41 25.28 5.31
N ASP A 76 -7.65 24.26 5.69
CA ASP A 76 -8.10 22.92 6.07
C ASP A 76 -9.37 22.91 6.95
N ARG A 77 -9.51 23.92 7.82
CA ARG A 77 -10.67 24.00 8.71
C ARG A 77 -11.99 24.24 8.00
N LYS A 78 -12.02 25.10 6.98
CA LYS A 78 -13.26 25.57 6.35
C LYS A 78 -13.69 24.68 5.19
N LEU A 79 -12.76 24.36 4.29
CA LEU A 79 -13.08 23.58 3.09
C LEU A 79 -13.44 22.12 3.44
N GLY A 80 -12.72 21.53 4.40
CA GLY A 80 -13.03 20.18 4.90
C GLY A 80 -14.35 20.12 5.67
N SER A 81 -14.69 21.14 6.46
CA SER A 81 -15.95 21.14 7.22
C SER A 81 -17.17 21.36 6.34
N GLU A 82 -17.11 22.28 5.38
CA GLU A 82 -18.24 22.56 4.47
C GLU A 82 -18.53 21.36 3.58
N TYR A 83 -17.49 20.71 3.05
CA TYR A 83 -17.65 19.52 2.24
C TYR A 83 -18.22 18.33 3.04
N VAL A 84 -17.63 18.04 4.20
CA VAL A 84 -18.08 16.90 5.04
C VAL A 84 -19.47 17.11 5.61
N ALA A 85 -19.86 18.35 5.93
CA ALA A 85 -21.21 18.66 6.36
C ALA A 85 -22.26 18.34 5.28
N GLY A 86 -21.89 18.44 4.00
CA GLY A 86 -22.73 18.07 2.87
C GLY A 86 -22.80 16.55 2.58
N LEU A 87 -21.95 15.73 3.21
CA LEU A 87 -21.94 14.29 2.99
C LEU A 87 -23.12 13.60 3.69
N ARG A 88 -23.71 12.64 2.98
CA ARG A 88 -24.67 11.69 3.55
C ARG A 88 -23.94 10.67 4.42
N ASP A 89 -24.67 10.05 5.35
CA ASP A 89 -24.10 9.13 6.34
C ASP A 89 -23.33 7.97 5.71
N TRP A 90 -23.89 7.36 4.66
CA TRP A 90 -23.23 6.28 3.93
C TRP A 90 -21.94 6.73 3.22
N GLN A 91 -21.84 8.00 2.78
CA GLN A 91 -20.61 8.51 2.16
C GLN A 91 -19.51 8.74 3.21
N VAL A 92 -19.91 9.16 4.42
CA VAL A 92 -19.01 9.26 5.56
C VAL A 92 -18.48 7.86 5.92
N GLN A 93 -19.36 6.86 5.92
CA GLN A 93 -18.98 5.47 6.15
C GLN A 93 -18.04 4.93 5.07
N ASP A 94 -18.34 5.17 3.79
CA ASP A 94 -17.46 4.77 2.69
C ASP A 94 -16.06 5.37 2.83
N CYS A 95 -15.95 6.64 3.24
CA CYS A 95 -14.65 7.28 3.50
C CYS A 95 -13.87 6.62 4.65
N ILE A 96 -14.58 6.14 5.68
CA ILE A 96 -13.98 5.46 6.84
C ILE A 96 -13.48 4.07 6.45
N VAL A 97 -14.29 3.31 5.69
CA VAL A 97 -14.03 1.91 5.34
C VAL A 97 -13.06 1.77 4.15
N ASP A 98 -12.98 2.76 3.25
CA ASP A 98 -12.10 2.71 2.08
C ASP A 98 -10.62 2.56 2.46
N LEU A 99 -10.03 1.40 2.18
CA LEU A 99 -8.63 1.10 2.48
C LEU A 99 -7.65 1.60 1.40
N GLY A 100 -8.11 1.98 0.21
CA GLY A 100 -7.25 2.34 -0.93
C GLY A 100 -6.15 3.36 -0.59
N PRO A 101 -6.47 4.47 0.09
CA PRO A 101 -5.47 5.47 0.44
C PRO A 101 -4.41 5.01 1.46
N SER A 102 -4.70 3.99 2.27
CA SER A 102 -3.85 3.60 3.41
C SER A 102 -2.46 3.12 2.99
N ASP A 103 -2.35 2.49 1.82
CA ASP A 103 -1.08 2.03 1.24
C ASP A 103 -0.07 3.15 1.00
N TYR A 104 -0.54 4.40 0.88
CA TYR A 104 0.28 5.58 0.55
C TYR A 104 0.63 6.45 1.76
N TYR A 105 0.02 6.20 2.93
CA TYR A 105 0.33 6.93 4.17
C TYR A 105 1.79 6.76 4.65
N PRO A 106 2.45 5.59 4.51
CA PRO A 106 3.88 5.47 4.77
C PRO A 106 4.71 6.39 3.87
N ASP A 107 4.34 6.48 2.59
CA ASP A 107 5.04 7.33 1.62
C ASP A 107 4.83 8.82 1.89
N LEU A 108 3.64 9.24 2.33
CA LEU A 108 3.38 10.61 2.80
C LEU A 108 4.43 11.04 3.84
N LEU A 109 4.61 10.26 4.92
CA LEU A 109 5.54 10.60 5.99
C LEU A 109 7.00 10.52 5.49
N ASN A 110 7.37 9.46 4.79
CA ASN A 110 8.71 9.27 4.25
C ASN A 110 9.14 10.42 3.31
N ILE A 111 8.28 10.81 2.37
CA ILE A 111 8.56 11.92 1.45
C ILE A 111 8.70 13.23 2.23
N ARG A 112 7.81 13.52 3.18
CA ARG A 112 7.87 14.76 3.97
C ARG A 112 9.13 14.82 4.84
N VAL A 113 9.56 13.71 5.42
CA VAL A 113 10.83 13.62 6.17
C VAL A 113 12.03 13.86 5.25
N LYS A 114 12.07 13.23 4.07
CA LYS A 114 13.16 13.44 3.10
C LYS A 114 13.24 14.89 2.63
N LEU A 115 12.12 15.50 2.27
CA LEU A 115 12.05 16.89 1.85
C LEU A 115 12.50 17.84 2.96
N TYR A 116 12.06 17.61 4.20
CA TYR A 116 12.49 18.40 5.36
C TYR A 116 14.00 18.26 5.63
N ARG A 117 14.54 17.04 5.69
CA ARG A 117 15.98 16.83 5.90
C ARG A 117 16.82 17.50 4.81
N LYS A 118 16.43 17.35 3.54
CA LYS A 118 17.09 18.01 2.40
C LYS A 118 17.05 19.53 2.51
N ALA A 119 15.91 20.11 2.88
CA ALA A 119 15.78 21.56 3.04
C ALA A 119 16.63 22.08 4.21
N LYS A 120 16.63 21.37 5.34
CA LYS A 120 17.43 21.68 6.53
C LYS A 120 18.93 21.61 6.25
N GLU A 121 19.40 20.54 5.61
CA GLU A 121 20.81 20.38 5.20
C GLU A 121 21.23 21.46 4.21
N HIS A 122 20.36 21.77 3.24
CA HIS A 122 20.61 22.84 2.28
C HIS A 122 20.71 24.21 2.97
N ALA A 123 19.77 24.55 3.86
CA ALA A 123 19.83 25.80 4.62
C ALA A 123 21.09 25.89 5.50
N ALA A 124 21.48 24.79 6.15
CA ALA A 124 22.70 24.73 6.95
C ALA A 124 23.98 24.87 6.10
N LEU A 125 24.00 24.27 4.91
CA LEU A 125 25.13 24.36 3.98
C LEU A 125 25.27 25.79 3.43
N VAL A 126 24.17 26.39 2.97
CA VAL A 126 24.16 27.78 2.52
C VAL A 126 24.60 28.71 3.65
N ALA A 127 24.10 28.54 4.87
CA ALA A 127 24.52 29.37 6.01
C ALA A 127 26.02 29.25 6.37
N ARG A 128 26.67 28.13 6.03
CA ARG A 128 28.10 27.90 6.28
C ARG A 128 29.01 28.31 5.12
N SER A 129 28.48 28.37 3.90
CA SER A 129 29.26 28.72 2.71
C SER A 129 29.67 30.19 2.72
N SER A 130 30.91 30.49 2.32
CA SER A 130 31.33 31.86 2.02
C SER A 130 30.78 32.33 0.68
N HIS A 131 30.61 33.65 0.50
CA HIS A 131 30.07 34.26 -0.72
C HIS A 131 30.75 33.80 -2.04
N ALA A 132 32.02 33.37 -1.99
CA ALA A 132 32.78 32.94 -3.16
C ALA A 132 32.44 31.51 -3.66
N ASP A 133 31.87 30.66 -2.80
CA ASP A 133 31.68 29.23 -3.07
C ASP A 133 30.19 28.85 -3.07
N LEU A 134 29.41 29.53 -3.91
CA LEU A 134 28.01 29.17 -4.09
C LEU A 134 27.93 27.78 -4.77
N PRO A 135 27.40 26.75 -4.09
CA PRO A 135 27.14 25.48 -4.74
C PRO A 135 26.16 25.68 -5.90
N MET A 136 26.27 24.83 -6.91
CA MET A 136 25.42 24.86 -8.11
C MET A 136 23.95 25.05 -7.73
N ARG A 137 23.35 26.19 -8.12
CA ARG A 137 22.02 26.60 -7.66
C ARG A 137 20.96 25.60 -8.14
N PRO A 138 20.18 24.99 -7.23
CA PRO A 138 19.04 24.18 -7.62
C PRO A 138 18.07 24.99 -8.49
N LYS A 139 17.45 24.38 -9.51
CA LYS A 139 16.50 25.06 -10.43
C LYS A 139 15.42 25.88 -9.71
N ARG A 140 15.00 25.47 -8.50
CA ARG A 140 14.00 26.15 -7.67
C ARG A 140 14.45 27.51 -7.11
N PHE A 141 15.73 27.87 -7.23
CA PHE A 141 16.32 29.14 -6.80
C PHE A 141 16.98 29.88 -7.96
N ALA A 142 16.57 29.60 -9.21
CA ALA A 142 17.12 30.24 -10.40
C ALA A 142 16.96 31.77 -10.38
N ASP A 143 15.89 32.26 -9.75
CA ASP A 143 15.54 33.69 -9.70
C ASP A 143 16.28 34.48 -8.60
N CYS A 144 17.01 33.79 -7.69
CA CYS A 144 17.76 34.47 -6.64
C CYS A 144 19.06 35.05 -7.24
N HIS A 145 19.15 36.36 -7.42
CA HIS A 145 20.35 36.98 -8.01
C HIS A 145 21.46 37.17 -6.98
N HIS A 146 21.13 37.55 -5.74
CA HIS A 146 22.09 37.78 -4.67
C HIS A 146 22.20 36.60 -3.70
N TYR A 147 23.35 36.48 -3.04
CA TYR A 147 23.57 35.45 -2.01
C TYR A 147 22.57 35.59 -0.85
N GLN A 148 22.26 36.83 -0.46
CA GLN A 148 21.31 37.12 0.61
C GLN A 148 19.90 36.59 0.25
N ASP A 149 19.42 36.87 -0.96
CA ASP A 149 18.14 36.35 -1.46
C ASP A 149 18.12 34.81 -1.44
N TYR A 150 19.23 34.18 -1.81
CA TYR A 150 19.35 32.72 -1.81
C TYR A 150 19.35 32.13 -0.39
N LEU A 151 20.05 32.77 0.55
CA LEU A 151 20.04 32.39 1.97
C LEU A 151 18.62 32.51 2.55
N GLU A 152 17.95 33.62 2.31
CA GLU A 152 16.57 33.85 2.75
C GLU A 152 15.61 32.83 2.15
N ALA A 153 15.75 32.53 0.85
CA ALA A 153 14.95 31.50 0.19
C ALA A 153 15.23 30.09 0.74
N ALA A 154 16.48 29.76 1.07
CA ALA A 154 16.84 28.47 1.66
C ALA A 154 16.27 28.30 3.08
N VAL A 155 16.37 29.34 3.92
CA VAL A 155 15.77 29.36 5.26
C VAL A 155 14.24 29.28 5.18
N HIS A 156 13.64 30.00 4.23
CA HIS A 156 12.20 29.95 3.99
C HIS A 156 11.73 28.55 3.56
N ASP A 157 12.49 27.86 2.70
CA ASP A 157 12.19 26.49 2.29
C ASP A 157 12.28 25.50 3.48
N ASP A 158 13.34 25.58 4.30
CA ASP A 158 13.45 24.77 5.52
C ASP A 158 12.23 24.96 6.44
N GLN A 159 11.89 26.21 6.75
CA GLN A 159 10.73 26.50 7.59
C GLN A 159 9.41 26.04 6.96
N THR A 160 9.28 26.14 5.64
CA THR A 160 8.11 25.65 4.91
C THR A 160 8.00 24.14 5.02
N GLN A 161 9.06 23.38 4.76
CA GLN A 161 9.03 21.92 4.87
C GLN A 161 8.81 21.46 6.32
N ARG A 162 9.39 22.16 7.29
CA ARG A 162 9.17 21.93 8.73
C ARG A 162 7.68 22.07 9.08
N ASN A 163 7.05 23.16 8.64
CA ASN A 163 5.63 23.40 8.88
C ASN A 163 4.75 22.34 8.21
N ARG A 164 5.09 21.92 6.98
CA ARG A 164 4.35 20.86 6.27
C ARG A 164 4.43 19.53 7.00
N LEU A 165 5.62 19.10 7.42
CA LEU A 165 5.81 17.87 8.19
C LEU A 165 5.07 17.96 9.54
N SER A 166 5.19 19.08 10.25
CA SER A 166 4.49 19.31 11.52
C SER A 166 2.97 19.23 11.36
N ASN A 167 2.43 19.74 10.26
CA ASN A 167 1.00 19.68 9.97
C ASN A 167 0.52 18.24 9.74
N VAL A 168 1.29 17.42 9.02
CA VAL A 168 0.97 15.98 8.84
C VAL A 168 0.94 15.26 10.19
N LEU A 169 1.97 15.46 11.04
CA LEU A 169 2.01 14.82 12.37
C LEU A 169 0.87 15.26 13.28
N LYS A 170 0.52 16.55 13.24
CA LYS A 170 -0.63 17.10 13.97
C LYS A 170 -1.94 16.47 13.49
N ARG A 171 -2.10 16.29 12.18
CA ARG A 171 -3.32 15.69 11.60
C ARG A 171 -3.47 14.23 11.94
N ALA A 172 -2.39 13.45 11.93
CA ALA A 172 -2.42 12.07 12.39
C ALA A 172 -2.88 11.97 13.86
N ARG A 173 -2.37 12.83 14.76
CA ARG A 173 -2.84 12.86 16.17
C ARG A 173 -4.30 13.25 16.31
N LEU A 174 -4.75 14.26 15.56
CA LEU A 174 -6.15 14.67 15.57
C LEU A 174 -7.08 13.58 15.04
N LEU A 175 -6.63 12.79 14.06
CA LEU A 175 -7.35 11.61 13.59
C LEU A 175 -7.50 10.59 14.72
N VAL A 176 -6.41 10.19 15.38
CA VAL A 176 -6.47 9.23 16.50
C VAL A 176 -7.41 9.71 17.61
N ALA A 177 -7.31 10.98 18.00
CA ALA A 177 -8.21 11.56 18.99
C ALA A 177 -9.69 11.52 18.55
N ALA A 178 -9.97 11.83 17.29
CA ALA A 178 -11.33 11.77 16.75
C ALA A 178 -11.88 10.33 16.69
N ILE A 179 -11.04 9.36 16.30
CA ILE A 179 -11.43 7.95 16.28
C ILE A 179 -11.75 7.49 17.71
N LYS A 180 -10.91 7.85 18.68
CA LYS A 180 -11.14 7.51 20.10
C LYS A 180 -12.48 8.08 20.59
N SER A 181 -12.75 9.37 20.37
CA SER A 181 -14.03 9.97 20.75
C SER A 181 -15.22 9.30 20.06
N ALA A 182 -15.09 8.93 18.78
CA ALA A 182 -16.13 8.24 18.04
C ALA A 182 -16.36 6.80 18.53
N ALA A 183 -15.30 6.08 18.90
CA ALA A 183 -15.35 4.73 19.45
C ALA A 183 -15.92 4.71 20.87
N ASP A 184 -15.51 5.64 21.74
CA ASP A 184 -16.01 5.78 23.11
C ASP A 184 -17.53 6.07 23.13
N ALA A 185 -18.03 6.79 22.12
CA ALA A 185 -19.46 7.06 21.94
C ALA A 185 -20.23 5.89 21.29
N GLY A 186 -19.57 4.82 20.83
CA GLY A 186 -20.23 3.74 20.09
C GLY A 186 -20.76 4.16 18.71
N SER A 187 -20.20 5.24 18.14
CA SER A 187 -20.62 5.76 16.83
C SER A 187 -19.98 5.05 15.63
N LEU A 188 -18.94 4.25 15.87
CA LEU A 188 -18.24 3.45 14.85
C LEU A 188 -18.64 1.98 14.95
N ASP A 189 -18.89 1.36 13.80
CA ASP A 189 -19.12 -0.07 13.66
C ASP A 189 -17.79 -0.86 13.65
N ASP A 190 -17.87 -2.17 13.92
CA ASP A 190 -16.67 -3.04 13.92
C ASP A 190 -15.87 -3.00 12.60
N PRO A 191 -16.51 -3.03 11.41
CA PRO A 191 -15.80 -2.89 10.14
C PRO A 191 -15.08 -1.54 10.00
N GLY A 192 -15.74 -0.44 10.40
CA GLY A 192 -15.15 0.89 10.36
C GLY A 192 -13.94 1.02 11.28
N LEU A 193 -14.04 0.49 12.50
CA LEU A 193 -12.94 0.50 13.47
C LEU A 193 -11.76 -0.37 13.01
N ALA A 194 -12.03 -1.54 12.42
CA ALA A 194 -11.00 -2.39 11.81
C ALA A 194 -10.28 -1.69 10.63
N ALA A 195 -11.03 -0.99 9.77
CA ALA A 195 -10.45 -0.23 8.65
C ALA A 195 -9.59 0.94 9.12
N LEU A 196 -10.05 1.66 10.15
CA LEU A 196 -9.31 2.75 10.79
C LEU A 196 -8.01 2.26 11.43
N ARG A 197 -8.01 1.08 12.05
CA ARG A 197 -6.80 0.46 12.60
C ARG A 197 -5.74 0.25 11.52
N VAL A 198 -6.11 -0.31 10.37
CA VAL A 198 -5.19 -0.50 9.23
C VAL A 198 -4.58 0.83 8.78
N LYS A 199 -5.39 1.90 8.69
CA LYS A 199 -4.94 3.24 8.33
C LYS A 199 -3.96 3.83 9.35
N ILE A 200 -4.24 3.65 10.64
CA ILE A 200 -3.38 4.14 11.74
C ILE A 200 -2.07 3.34 11.79
N ASP A 201 -2.10 2.03 11.59
CA ASP A 201 -0.89 1.19 11.51
C ASP A 201 0.01 1.62 10.34
N ALA A 202 -0.59 1.95 9.20
CA ALA A 202 0.13 2.48 8.05
C ALA A 202 0.85 3.81 8.38
N LEU A 203 0.18 4.74 9.08
CA LEU A 203 0.80 5.99 9.56
C LEU A 203 1.90 5.72 10.60
N GLN A 204 1.65 4.83 11.55
CA GLN A 204 2.55 4.48 12.65
C GLN A 204 3.91 3.98 12.13
N SER A 205 3.94 3.28 10.99
CA SER A 205 5.17 2.71 10.42
C SER A 205 6.34 3.71 10.21
N TYR A 206 6.04 4.99 9.92
CA TYR A 206 7.05 6.06 9.74
C TYR A 206 6.86 7.24 10.70
N TYR A 207 5.86 7.19 11.59
CA TYR A 207 5.56 8.29 12.50
C TYR A 207 6.71 8.58 13.49
N PRO A 208 7.35 7.59 14.14
CA PRO A 208 8.45 7.85 15.08
C PRO A 208 9.66 8.52 14.41
N ASP A 209 10.01 8.10 13.20
CA ASP A 209 11.09 8.70 12.40
C ASP A 209 10.78 10.15 12.03
N ALA A 210 9.52 10.40 11.65
CA ALA A 210 9.05 11.73 11.29
C ALA A 210 8.99 12.68 12.49
N TYR A 211 8.57 12.17 13.65
CA TYR A 211 8.58 12.90 14.90
C TYR A 211 10.01 13.21 15.37
N SER A 212 10.89 12.20 15.32
CA SER A 212 12.32 12.36 15.64
C SER A 212 13.01 13.38 14.74
N ALA A 213 12.68 13.42 13.45
CA ALA A 213 13.25 14.42 12.54
C ALA A 213 12.95 15.87 13.01
N LEU A 214 11.74 16.14 13.52
CA LEU A 214 11.34 17.48 13.98
C LEU A 214 11.77 17.81 15.40
N HIS A 215 11.73 16.83 16.32
CA HIS A 215 11.86 17.05 17.76
C HIS A 215 13.13 16.47 18.38
N GLY A 216 13.87 15.62 17.66
CA GLY A 216 15.11 15.00 18.13
C GLY A 216 14.93 13.70 18.91
N SER A 217 13.71 13.35 19.33
CA SER A 217 13.38 12.08 19.98
C SER A 217 12.26 11.37 19.23
N PRO A 218 12.27 10.03 19.12
CA PRO A 218 11.15 9.28 18.56
C PRO A 218 9.97 9.32 19.53
N GLN A 219 8.76 9.39 18.98
CA GLN A 219 7.51 9.22 19.72
C GLN A 219 6.54 8.46 18.82
N ASP A 220 5.88 7.44 19.37
CA ASP A 220 4.83 6.71 18.68
C ASP A 220 3.57 7.57 18.51
N LEU A 221 2.80 7.33 17.44
CA LEU A 221 1.54 8.04 17.18
C LEU A 221 0.50 7.66 18.23
N PHE A 222 0.47 6.39 18.58
CA PHE A 222 -0.40 5.80 19.60
C PHE A 222 0.37 4.69 20.31
N ASP A 223 0.06 4.48 21.59
CA ASP A 223 0.62 3.39 22.39
C ASP A 223 -0.34 2.20 22.34
N ALA A 224 0.03 1.16 21.60
CA ALA A 224 -0.80 -0.02 21.40
C ALA A 224 -1.12 -0.76 22.71
N GLU A 225 -0.25 -0.68 23.72
CA GLU A 225 -0.47 -1.35 25.01
C GLU A 225 -1.40 -0.55 25.92
N ALA A 226 -1.29 0.78 25.88
CA ALA A 226 -2.13 1.68 26.67
C ALA A 226 -3.55 1.83 26.10
N GLU A 227 -3.72 1.65 24.80
CA GLU A 227 -4.95 1.97 24.08
C GLU A 227 -5.87 0.76 23.84
N ARG A 228 -6.34 0.13 24.93
CA ARG A 228 -7.30 -1.00 24.88
C ARG A 228 -8.67 -0.65 24.29
N TRP A 229 -8.94 0.62 23.99
CA TRP A 229 -10.23 1.07 23.45
C TRP A 229 -10.50 0.53 22.04
N TRP A 230 -9.47 0.07 21.31
CA TRP A 230 -9.63 -0.65 20.05
C TRP A 230 -10.32 -2.01 20.19
N ASP A 231 -10.27 -2.63 21.37
CA ASP A 231 -10.83 -3.97 21.63
C ASP A 231 -12.20 -3.91 22.34
N ALA A 232 -12.77 -2.70 22.51
CA ALA A 232 -13.97 -2.46 23.31
C ALA A 232 -15.23 -3.18 22.79
N SER A 233 -15.25 -3.64 21.54
CA SER A 233 -16.37 -4.42 20.99
C SER A 233 -16.30 -5.93 21.30
N GLY A 234 -15.33 -6.41 22.08
CA GLY A 234 -14.94 -7.82 22.01
C GLY A 234 -14.61 -8.58 23.29
N SER A 235 -15.07 -8.21 24.48
CA SER A 235 -15.08 -9.17 25.60
C SER A 235 -16.18 -10.23 25.41
N GLN A 236 -16.04 -11.12 24.41
CA GLN A 236 -16.42 -12.55 24.44
C GLN A 236 -16.31 -13.34 23.10
N SER A 237 -15.85 -12.76 21.98
CA SER A 237 -15.69 -13.55 20.75
C SER A 237 -14.29 -14.15 20.62
N SER A 238 -14.16 -15.37 21.14
CA SER A 238 -13.22 -16.44 20.75
C SER A 238 -12.03 -16.04 19.84
N ALA A 239 -10.85 -15.92 20.45
CA ALA A 239 -9.55 -16.29 19.88
C ALA A 239 -9.36 -16.08 18.37
N ARG A 240 -9.50 -14.84 17.88
CA ARG A 240 -8.90 -14.47 16.59
C ARG A 240 -7.48 -13.95 16.88
N PRO A 241 -6.42 -14.65 16.45
CA PRO A 241 -5.07 -14.15 16.62
C PRO A 241 -4.94 -12.79 15.93
N PRO A 242 -4.21 -11.82 16.53
CA PRO A 242 -4.02 -10.50 15.95
C PRO A 242 -3.48 -10.66 14.52
N PRO A 243 -3.93 -9.83 13.55
CA PRO A 243 -3.31 -9.80 12.23
C PRO A 243 -1.82 -9.50 12.45
N PRO A 244 -0.90 -10.38 12.03
CA PRO A 244 0.48 -10.23 12.41
C PRO A 244 1.05 -8.99 11.69
N GLU A 245 1.67 -8.08 12.46
CA GLU A 245 2.43 -6.89 12.01
C GLU A 245 3.45 -7.18 10.90
N SER A 246 3.72 -8.46 10.63
CA SER A 246 4.42 -8.92 9.45
C SER A 246 3.78 -8.48 8.12
N GLN A 247 2.46 -8.35 7.98
CA GLN A 247 1.87 -8.25 6.64
C GLN A 247 2.32 -7.01 5.83
N THR A 248 2.54 -5.86 6.48
CA THR A 248 2.99 -4.62 5.81
C THR A 248 4.49 -4.57 5.54
N ARG A 249 5.34 -5.08 6.46
CA ARG A 249 6.80 -5.20 6.22
C ARG A 249 7.15 -6.30 5.21
N TYR A 250 6.37 -7.38 5.20
CA TYR A 250 6.59 -8.51 4.28
C TYR A 250 6.23 -8.10 2.85
N ALA A 251 5.14 -7.34 2.63
CA ALA A 251 4.74 -6.86 1.31
C ALA A 251 5.86 -6.14 0.53
N ARG A 252 6.76 -5.40 1.21
CA ARG A 252 7.87 -4.69 0.53
C ARG A 252 9.07 -5.58 0.21
N ARG A 253 9.48 -6.45 1.14
CA ARG A 253 10.60 -7.39 0.94
C ARG A 253 10.23 -8.49 -0.06
N ASP A 254 8.97 -8.89 -0.07
CA ASP A 254 8.42 -9.93 -0.93
C ASP A 254 8.27 -9.47 -2.38
N ARG A 255 7.90 -8.20 -2.60
CA ARG A 255 7.91 -7.59 -3.94
C ARG A 255 9.32 -7.58 -4.54
N ALA A 256 10.35 -7.29 -3.74
CA ALA A 256 11.74 -7.32 -4.21
C ALA A 256 12.19 -8.73 -4.60
N LEU A 257 11.81 -9.75 -3.81
CA LEU A 257 12.12 -11.15 -4.13
C LEU A 257 11.44 -11.60 -5.42
N VAL A 258 10.14 -11.36 -5.58
CA VAL A 258 9.41 -11.72 -6.81
C VAL A 258 9.96 -10.97 -8.01
N ASN A 259 10.22 -9.67 -7.87
CA ASN A 259 10.79 -8.83 -8.93
C ASN A 259 12.22 -9.26 -9.33
N PHE A 260 12.98 -9.91 -8.45
CA PHE A 260 14.30 -10.45 -8.76
C PHE A 260 14.24 -11.89 -9.31
N ALA A 261 13.40 -12.74 -8.71
CA ALA A 261 13.28 -14.15 -9.07
C ALA A 261 12.71 -14.33 -10.48
N VAL A 262 11.67 -13.56 -10.86
CA VAL A 262 11.03 -13.66 -12.18
C VAL A 262 11.99 -13.42 -13.34
N PRO A 263 12.71 -12.29 -13.43
CA PRO A 263 13.66 -12.08 -14.52
C PRO A 263 14.84 -13.07 -14.46
N SER A 264 15.33 -13.42 -13.26
CA SER A 264 16.46 -14.35 -13.12
C SER A 264 16.13 -15.75 -13.66
N VAL A 265 14.97 -16.30 -13.29
CA VAL A 265 14.54 -17.63 -13.78
C VAL A 265 14.20 -17.57 -15.27
N THR A 266 13.60 -16.49 -15.75
CA THR A 266 13.35 -16.30 -17.20
C THR A 266 14.66 -16.32 -18.00
N VAL A 267 15.69 -15.61 -17.54
CA VAL A 267 17.02 -15.61 -18.19
C VAL A 267 17.67 -16.99 -18.15
N LEU A 268 17.56 -17.70 -17.02
CA LEU A 268 18.08 -19.07 -16.90
C LEU A 268 17.32 -20.04 -17.82
N ALA A 269 16.02 -19.85 -18.02
CA ALA A 269 15.20 -20.66 -18.94
C ALA A 269 15.55 -20.44 -20.42
N CYS A 270 16.19 -19.32 -20.77
CA CYS A 270 16.69 -19.11 -22.13
C CYS A 270 17.84 -20.08 -22.49
N ILE A 271 18.60 -20.59 -21.52
CA ILE A 271 19.71 -21.52 -21.76
C ILE A 271 19.21 -22.85 -22.36
N PRO A 272 18.27 -23.59 -21.73
CA PRO A 272 17.73 -24.81 -22.33
C PRO A 272 16.97 -24.53 -23.62
N ALA A 273 16.27 -23.40 -23.74
CA ALA A 273 15.61 -23.03 -25.00
C ALA A 273 16.61 -22.84 -26.15
N PHE A 274 17.75 -22.19 -25.89
CA PHE A 274 18.83 -22.04 -26.85
C PHE A 274 19.47 -23.38 -27.21
N MET A 275 19.70 -24.26 -26.23
CA MET A 275 20.20 -25.62 -26.48
C MET A 275 19.25 -26.40 -27.40
N GLY A 276 17.94 -26.33 -27.16
CA GLY A 276 16.95 -26.96 -28.03
C GLY A 276 16.97 -26.41 -29.45
N TRP A 277 17.08 -25.09 -29.61
CA TRP A 277 17.24 -24.47 -30.94
C TRP A 277 18.52 -24.93 -31.64
N TRP A 278 19.65 -24.93 -30.93
CA TRP A 278 20.93 -25.36 -31.48
C TRP A 278 20.89 -26.81 -31.96
N LEU A 279 20.37 -27.72 -31.12
CA LEU A 279 20.25 -29.14 -31.43
C LEU A 279 19.26 -29.44 -32.55
N SER A 280 18.25 -28.59 -32.76
CA SER A 280 17.28 -28.72 -33.87
C SER A 280 17.92 -28.61 -35.26
N THR A 281 19.13 -28.05 -35.35
CA THR A 281 19.87 -27.92 -36.61
C THR A 281 20.70 -29.17 -36.96
N GLY A 282 20.85 -30.10 -36.03
CA GLY A 282 21.59 -31.35 -36.23
C GLY A 282 20.70 -32.53 -36.63
N PRO A 283 21.27 -33.59 -37.23
CA PRO A 283 20.56 -34.86 -37.46
C PRO A 283 20.41 -35.62 -36.12
N GLY A 284 19.42 -35.23 -35.33
CA GLY A 284 19.09 -35.87 -34.05
C GLY A 284 18.13 -37.05 -34.19
N GLU A 285 18.38 -38.12 -33.45
CA GLU A 285 17.42 -39.22 -33.25
C GLU A 285 16.42 -38.84 -32.15
N LEU A 286 15.12 -39.00 -32.42
CA LEU A 286 14.03 -38.65 -31.50
C LEU A 286 14.11 -39.45 -30.19
N GLY A 287 13.80 -38.80 -29.05
CA GLY A 287 13.62 -39.48 -27.75
C GLY A 287 14.89 -39.72 -26.93
N ARG A 288 15.96 -38.96 -27.20
CA ARG A 288 17.17 -38.88 -26.36
C ARG A 288 17.22 -37.56 -25.58
N TYR A 289 18.08 -37.51 -24.57
CA TYR A 289 18.34 -36.27 -23.81
C TYR A 289 19.00 -35.16 -24.66
N ASP A 290 19.51 -35.51 -25.85
CA ASP A 290 20.11 -34.58 -26.81
C ASP A 290 19.10 -34.12 -27.89
N ASP A 291 17.82 -34.43 -27.70
CA ASP A 291 16.75 -34.01 -28.59
C ASP A 291 16.35 -32.55 -28.30
N ALA A 292 16.06 -31.80 -29.36
CA ALA A 292 15.58 -30.43 -29.28
C ALA A 292 14.29 -30.34 -28.46
N GLU A 293 13.37 -31.30 -28.63
CA GLU A 293 12.09 -31.33 -27.92
C GLU A 293 12.27 -31.55 -26.41
N PHE A 294 13.28 -32.32 -25.99
CA PHE A 294 13.60 -32.51 -24.57
C PHE A 294 14.00 -31.18 -23.92
N TRP A 295 14.89 -30.43 -24.54
CA TRP A 295 15.35 -29.15 -24.01
C TRP A 295 14.26 -28.07 -24.04
N GLN A 296 13.36 -28.11 -25.02
CA GLN A 296 12.15 -27.28 -25.03
C GLN A 296 11.21 -27.63 -23.87
N LEU A 297 11.03 -28.92 -23.57
CA LEU A 297 10.25 -29.38 -22.42
C LEU A 297 10.85 -28.90 -21.09
N VAL A 298 12.19 -28.92 -20.96
CA VAL A 298 12.90 -28.40 -19.78
C VAL A 298 12.68 -26.89 -19.62
N ALA A 299 12.80 -26.12 -20.70
CA ALA A 299 12.54 -24.69 -20.68
C ALA A 299 11.08 -24.37 -20.31
N GLY A 300 10.13 -25.09 -20.91
CA GLY A 300 8.70 -24.97 -20.62
C GLY A 300 8.37 -25.31 -19.16
N GLY A 301 8.94 -26.40 -18.64
CA GLY A 301 8.78 -26.81 -17.25
C GLY A 301 9.31 -25.77 -16.26
N ALA A 302 10.48 -25.17 -16.54
CA ALA A 302 11.04 -24.11 -15.71
C ALA A 302 10.12 -22.87 -15.64
N MET A 303 9.58 -22.45 -16.79
CA MET A 303 8.63 -21.33 -16.85
C MET A 303 7.31 -21.66 -16.17
N GLN A 304 6.83 -22.90 -16.31
CA GLN A 304 5.65 -23.40 -15.61
C GLN A 304 5.83 -23.34 -14.10
N LEU A 305 6.96 -23.82 -13.56
CA LEU A 305 7.27 -23.72 -12.13
C LEU A 305 7.40 -22.27 -11.64
N LEU A 306 7.96 -21.39 -12.47
CA LEU A 306 8.02 -19.96 -12.15
C LEU A 306 6.63 -19.33 -12.05
N GLY A 307 5.73 -19.64 -12.99
CA GLY A 307 4.35 -19.18 -12.96
C GLY A 307 3.59 -19.70 -11.72
N LEU A 308 3.85 -20.95 -11.34
CA LEU A 308 3.30 -21.53 -10.11
C LEU A 308 3.81 -20.80 -8.86
N PHE A 309 5.11 -20.52 -8.80
CA PHE A 309 5.73 -19.79 -7.71
C PHE A 309 5.12 -18.40 -7.55
N THR A 310 5.00 -17.63 -8.63
CA THR A 310 4.47 -16.26 -8.59
C THR A 310 2.99 -16.22 -8.20
N MET A 311 2.19 -17.20 -8.62
CA MET A 311 0.77 -17.31 -8.23
C MET A 311 0.59 -17.71 -6.76
N LEU A 312 1.43 -18.62 -6.25
CA LEU A 312 1.32 -19.11 -4.87
C LEU A 312 1.94 -18.17 -3.85
N TRP A 313 2.96 -17.41 -4.24
CA TRP A 313 3.71 -16.57 -3.33
C TRP A 313 2.82 -15.63 -2.47
N PRO A 314 1.85 -14.88 -3.05
CA PRO A 314 0.94 -14.06 -2.26
C PRO A 314 0.08 -14.87 -1.29
N ASN A 315 -0.36 -16.07 -1.68
CA ASN A 315 -1.20 -16.96 -0.86
C ASN A 315 -0.46 -17.57 0.33
N VAL A 316 0.84 -17.85 0.18
CA VAL A 316 1.69 -18.34 1.27
C VAL A 316 1.81 -17.26 2.35
N MET A 317 2.02 -16.01 1.93
CA MET A 317 2.26 -14.88 2.82
C MET A 317 0.98 -14.34 3.46
N ALA A 318 -0.18 -14.44 2.80
CA ALA A 318 -1.45 -13.90 3.30
C ALA A 318 -2.04 -14.64 4.52
N GLY A 319 -1.40 -15.70 5.05
CA GLY A 319 -1.70 -16.28 6.37
C GLY A 319 -3.08 -16.93 6.61
N GLY A 320 -4.07 -16.78 5.72
CA GLY A 320 -5.44 -17.26 5.97
C GLY A 320 -5.63 -18.78 5.82
N GLY A 321 -6.27 -19.44 6.79
CA GLY A 321 -6.47 -20.90 6.86
C GLY A 321 -7.79 -21.41 6.28
N GLY A 322 -8.18 -21.00 5.06
CA GLY A 322 -9.45 -21.43 4.44
C GLY A 322 -9.37 -22.74 3.65
N GLU A 323 -10.50 -23.44 3.53
CA GLU A 323 -10.71 -24.59 2.63
C GLU A 323 -10.21 -24.39 1.17
N PRO A 324 -10.40 -23.23 0.50
CA PRO A 324 -9.83 -23.00 -0.83
C PRO A 324 -8.30 -23.02 -0.89
N ARG A 325 -7.61 -22.80 0.24
CA ARG A 325 -6.15 -22.88 0.31
C ARG A 325 -5.65 -24.31 0.16
N ARG A 326 -6.37 -25.29 0.73
CA ARG A 326 -6.01 -26.72 0.61
C ARG A 326 -6.04 -27.16 -0.85
N TRP A 327 -7.10 -26.79 -1.58
CA TRP A 327 -7.22 -27.08 -3.00
C TRP A 327 -6.13 -26.42 -3.85
N THR A 328 -5.78 -25.17 -3.52
CA THR A 328 -4.69 -24.45 -4.21
C THR A 328 -3.35 -25.19 -4.06
N TRP A 329 -3.05 -25.73 -2.88
CA TRP A 329 -1.83 -26.51 -2.64
C TRP A 329 -1.83 -27.89 -3.32
N ILE A 330 -2.97 -28.57 -3.35
CA ILE A 330 -3.10 -29.86 -4.05
C ILE A 330 -2.87 -29.64 -5.55
N LEU A 331 -3.54 -28.66 -6.15
CA LEU A 331 -3.34 -28.32 -7.57
C LEU A 331 -1.91 -27.89 -7.87
N ALA A 332 -1.28 -27.16 -6.93
CA ALA A 332 0.11 -26.78 -7.05
C ALA A 332 1.06 -27.98 -7.07
N ALA A 333 0.87 -28.92 -6.14
CA ALA A 333 1.65 -30.14 -6.07
C ALA A 333 1.46 -31.01 -7.32
N VAL A 334 0.22 -31.12 -7.82
CA VAL A 334 -0.09 -31.83 -9.06
C VAL A 334 0.63 -31.20 -10.26
N SER A 335 0.59 -29.87 -10.38
CA SER A 335 1.28 -29.17 -11.46
C SER A 335 2.81 -29.33 -11.38
N ALA A 336 3.40 -29.19 -10.18
CA ALA A 336 4.84 -29.42 -10.00
C ALA A 336 5.26 -30.87 -10.32
N LEU A 337 4.48 -31.85 -9.87
CA LEU A 337 4.74 -33.27 -10.13
C LEU A 337 4.61 -33.59 -11.63
N SER A 338 3.64 -32.97 -12.31
CA SER A 338 3.44 -33.17 -13.75
C SER A 338 4.66 -32.74 -14.58
N VAL A 339 5.38 -31.69 -14.17
CA VAL A 339 6.61 -31.23 -14.83
C VAL A 339 7.72 -32.28 -14.71
N VAL A 340 7.89 -32.88 -13.52
CA VAL A 340 8.92 -33.91 -13.30
C VAL A 340 8.55 -35.19 -14.06
N VAL A 341 7.28 -35.60 -13.99
CA VAL A 341 6.80 -36.81 -14.65
C VAL A 341 6.83 -36.67 -16.18
N SER A 342 6.52 -35.50 -16.74
CA SER A 342 6.60 -35.29 -18.20
C SER A 342 8.04 -35.46 -18.70
N MET A 343 9.03 -34.94 -17.99
CA MET A 343 10.45 -35.13 -18.34
C MET A 343 10.86 -36.61 -18.30
N LEU A 344 10.43 -37.35 -17.28
CA LEU A 344 10.72 -38.80 -17.18
C LEU A 344 10.02 -39.61 -18.27
N LEU A 345 8.74 -39.33 -18.54
CA LEU A 345 7.97 -40.00 -19.58
C LEU A 345 8.53 -39.74 -20.98
N TYR A 346 9.08 -38.54 -21.21
CA TYR A 346 9.75 -38.21 -22.46
C TYR A 346 10.95 -39.14 -22.71
N LEU A 347 11.78 -39.36 -21.69
CA LEU A 347 12.98 -40.20 -21.79
C LEU A 347 12.69 -41.70 -21.79
N LEU A 348 11.64 -42.14 -21.09
CA LEU A 348 11.40 -43.57 -20.81
C LEU A 348 10.29 -44.20 -21.65
N VAL A 349 9.34 -43.42 -22.16
CA VAL A 349 8.10 -43.94 -22.76
C VAL A 349 7.87 -43.42 -24.17
N SER A 350 7.41 -42.16 -24.31
CA SER A 350 7.24 -41.51 -25.61
C SER A 350 6.98 -40.01 -25.46
N PRO A 351 7.29 -39.19 -26.49
CA PRO A 351 7.00 -37.76 -26.49
C PRO A 351 5.51 -37.43 -26.32
N GLY A 352 4.62 -38.26 -26.90
CA GLY A 352 3.17 -38.03 -26.84
C GLY A 352 2.62 -38.06 -25.41
N TRP A 353 3.07 -38.99 -24.58
CA TRP A 353 2.66 -39.07 -23.17
C TRP A 353 3.20 -37.91 -22.34
N SER A 354 4.43 -37.48 -22.62
CA SER A 354 5.02 -36.31 -21.97
C SER A 354 4.20 -35.05 -22.23
N SER A 355 3.83 -34.79 -23.48
CA SER A 355 3.01 -33.63 -23.87
C SER A 355 1.64 -33.63 -23.20
N LEU A 356 0.98 -34.80 -23.10
CA LEU A 356 -0.31 -34.94 -22.43
C LEU A 356 -0.21 -34.60 -20.93
N VAL A 357 0.82 -35.11 -20.25
CA VAL A 357 1.03 -34.85 -18.82
C VAL A 357 1.42 -33.38 -18.58
N SER A 358 2.25 -32.80 -19.44
CA SER A 358 2.59 -31.37 -19.36
C SER A 358 1.36 -30.49 -19.53
N PHE A 359 0.46 -30.83 -20.46
CA PHE A 359 -0.80 -30.12 -20.65
C PHE A 359 -1.69 -30.14 -19.40
N LEU A 360 -1.80 -31.31 -18.74
CA LEU A 360 -2.55 -31.44 -17.49
C LEU A 360 -1.99 -30.52 -16.39
N GLY A 361 -0.66 -30.40 -16.33
CA GLY A 361 0.04 -29.48 -15.45
C GLY A 361 -0.35 -28.01 -15.66
N SER A 362 -0.39 -27.58 -16.92
CA SER A 362 -0.80 -26.23 -17.32
C SER A 362 -2.28 -25.96 -17.02
N ALA A 363 -3.16 -26.94 -17.26
CA ALA A 363 -4.58 -26.83 -16.93
C ALA A 363 -4.80 -26.61 -15.43
N ALA A 364 -4.08 -27.33 -14.57
CA ALA A 364 -4.13 -27.12 -13.12
C ALA A 364 -3.74 -25.69 -12.71
N GLN A 365 -2.78 -25.06 -13.39
CA GLN A 365 -2.40 -23.66 -13.14
C GLN A 365 -3.51 -22.68 -13.49
N VAL A 366 -4.22 -22.91 -14.60
CA VAL A 366 -5.37 -22.06 -14.98
C VAL A 366 -6.47 -22.14 -13.92
N PHE A 367 -6.72 -23.33 -13.34
CA PHE A 367 -7.64 -23.45 -12.22
C PHE A 367 -7.18 -22.69 -10.98
N ILE A 368 -5.88 -22.73 -10.63
CA ILE A 368 -5.31 -21.92 -9.53
C ILE A 368 -5.55 -20.43 -9.79
N LEU A 369 -5.31 -19.95 -11.01
CA LEU A 369 -5.55 -18.56 -11.39
C LEU A 369 -7.03 -18.18 -11.27
N LEU A 370 -7.94 -19.05 -11.69
CA LEU A 370 -9.38 -18.82 -11.57
C LEU A 370 -9.81 -18.71 -10.10
N GLN A 371 -9.29 -19.56 -9.22
CA GLN A 371 -9.55 -19.50 -7.77
C GLN A 371 -9.02 -18.19 -7.17
N LEU A 372 -7.84 -17.73 -7.61
CA LEU A 372 -7.25 -16.46 -7.19
C LEU A 372 -8.12 -15.26 -7.62
N VAL A 373 -8.57 -15.23 -8.87
CA VAL A 373 -9.40 -14.14 -9.40
C VAL A 373 -10.77 -14.10 -8.71
N ASN A 374 -11.42 -15.25 -8.53
CA ASN A 374 -12.71 -15.31 -7.84
C ASN A 374 -12.60 -14.86 -6.38
N ARG A 375 -11.49 -15.20 -5.71
CA ARG A 375 -11.22 -14.76 -4.34
C ARG A 375 -10.98 -13.26 -4.25
N GLY A 376 -10.30 -12.66 -5.23
CA GLY A 376 -10.06 -11.22 -5.30
C GLY A 376 -11.31 -10.37 -5.57
N ARG A 377 -12.44 -10.97 -5.96
CA ARG A 377 -13.74 -10.28 -6.11
C ARG A 377 -14.66 -10.39 -4.89
N LEU A 378 -14.34 -11.28 -3.96
CA LEU A 378 -15.11 -11.52 -2.73
C LEU A 378 -14.48 -10.87 -1.49
N LEU A 379 -13.26 -10.36 -1.64
CA LEU A 379 -12.62 -9.40 -0.74
C LEU A 379 -12.90 -8.00 -1.29
#